data_AF-A0AAE3KJ11-F1
#
_entry.id   AF-A0AAE3KJ11-F1
#
_cell.length_a   1.000
_cell.length_b   1.000
_cell.length_c   1.000
_cell.angle_alpha   90.00
_cell.angle_beta   90.00
_cell.angle_gamma   90.00
#
_symmetry.space_group_name_H-M   'P 1'
#
loop_
_entity.id
_entity.type
_entity.pdbx_description
1 polymer ?
#
loop_
_entity_poly.entity_id
_entity_poly.type
_entity_poly.pdbx_seq_one_letter_code
_entity_poly.pdbx_strand_id
1 'polypeptide(L)'
;MDQVGDVLAGFAAAFTGESAGAGEIVHPERLDRARLDYSTASVRVVDEYLAHLHDNPPDSDEQKWARTVLGTGAYLSEVIRRDAARARARTFDDAAVEYPGPAVRANRNLAA
;
A
#
# COMPACT_ATOMS: atom_id res chain seq x y z
N MET A 1 -15.80 -10.02 7.89
CA MET A 1 -14.37 -9.79 8.24
C MET A 1 -13.58 -10.57 7.22
N ASP A 2 -12.80 -9.88 6.38
CA ASP A 2 -12.02 -10.52 5.31
C ASP A 2 -10.69 -11.03 5.89
N GLN A 3 -10.71 -12.28 6.37
CA GLN A 3 -9.55 -12.89 7.04
C GLN A 3 -8.30 -12.91 6.17
N VAL A 4 -8.45 -12.98 4.84
CA VAL A 4 -7.31 -12.99 3.92
C VAL A 4 -6.69 -11.59 3.83
N GLY A 5 -7.52 -10.56 3.71
CA GLY A 5 -7.09 -9.16 3.74
C GLY A 5 -6.34 -8.80 5.02
N ASP A 6 -6.85 -9.24 6.17
CA ASP A 6 -6.21 -8.98 7.46
C ASP A 6 -4.83 -9.65 7.59
N VAL A 7 -4.68 -10.88 7.06
CA VAL A 7 -3.40 -11.59 7.04
C VAL A 7 -2.39 -10.91 6.11
N LEU A 8 -2.83 -10.51 4.91
CA LEU A 8 -1.97 -9.78 3.96
C LEU A 8 -1.53 -8.43 4.52
N ALA A 9 -2.43 -7.69 5.17
CA ALA A 9 -2.07 -6.45 5.86
C ALA A 9 -1.00 -6.70 6.94
N GLY A 10 -1.08 -7.82 7.67
CA GLY A 10 -0.06 -8.25 8.62
C GLY A 10 1.31 -8.46 7.98
N PHE A 11 1.38 -9.18 6.85
CA PHE A 11 2.63 -9.37 6.10
C PHE A 11 3.19 -8.07 5.52
N ALA A 12 2.33 -7.17 5.06
CA ALA A 12 2.73 -5.86 4.55
C ALA A 12 3.34 -5.00 5.66
N ALA A 13 2.68 -4.91 6.82
CA ALA A 13 3.18 -4.19 7.99
C ALA A 13 4.50 -4.78 8.52
N ALA A 14 4.65 -6.10 8.41
CA ALA A 14 5.87 -6.78 8.80
C ALA A 14 7.03 -6.47 7.82
N PHE A 15 6.74 -6.40 6.52
CA PHE A 15 7.69 -6.05 5.47
C PHE A 15 8.21 -4.61 5.61
N THR A 16 7.32 -3.67 5.94
CA THR A 16 7.67 -2.26 6.20
C THR A 16 8.38 -2.05 7.54
N GLY A 17 8.36 -3.04 8.44
CA GLY A 17 8.89 -2.92 9.79
C GLY A 17 7.95 -2.19 10.76
N GLU A 18 6.70 -1.94 10.37
CA GLU A 18 5.64 -1.40 11.24
C GLU A 18 5.17 -2.41 12.29
N SER A 19 5.38 -3.71 12.07
CA SER A 19 5.08 -4.77 13.03
C SER A 19 6.26 -5.72 13.25
N ALA A 20 6.43 -6.16 14.50
CA ALA A 20 7.31 -7.26 14.83
C ALA A 20 6.63 -8.57 14.38
N GLY A 21 7.11 -9.20 13.32
CA GLY A 21 6.46 -10.39 12.78
C GLY A 21 7.04 -10.93 11.49
N ALA A 22 7.73 -10.09 10.70
CA ALA A 22 8.54 -10.59 9.59
C ALA A 22 9.82 -11.11 10.21
N GLY A 23 9.94 -12.43 10.33
CA GLY A 23 11.27 -13.04 10.39
C GLY A 23 12.14 -12.44 9.27
N GLU A 24 13.47 -12.45 9.47
CA GLU A 24 14.42 -11.81 8.55
C GLU A 24 14.01 -12.02 7.08
N ILE A 25 13.84 -10.92 6.33
CA ILE A 25 13.78 -10.96 4.87
C ILE A 25 15.21 -11.09 4.35
N VAL A 26 15.39 -11.30 3.05
CA VAL A 26 16.73 -11.36 2.46
C VAL A 26 17.31 -9.96 2.38
N HIS A 27 18.54 -9.75 2.85
CA HIS A 27 19.22 -8.44 2.82
C HIS A 27 18.34 -7.28 3.32
N PRO A 28 17.77 -7.35 4.54
CA PRO A 28 16.82 -6.35 5.05
C PRO A 28 17.38 -4.93 5.08
N GLU A 29 18.69 -4.79 5.23
CA GLU A 29 19.43 -3.52 5.19
C GLU A 29 19.42 -2.82 3.82
N ARG A 30 19.08 -3.54 2.75
CA ARG A 30 18.96 -3.00 1.39
C ARG A 30 17.56 -2.48 1.08
N LEU A 31 16.57 -2.82 1.90
CA LEU A 31 15.22 -2.30 1.79
C LEU A 31 15.10 -0.99 2.58
N ASP A 32 14.94 0.13 1.87
CA ASP A 32 14.72 1.44 2.51
C ASP A 32 13.29 1.56 3.04
N ARG A 33 13.05 0.94 4.20
CA ARG A 33 11.74 0.91 4.86
C ARG A 33 11.17 2.29 5.17
N ALA A 34 12.01 3.30 5.37
CA ALA A 34 11.56 4.66 5.64
C ALA A 34 10.80 5.29 4.48
N ARG A 35 11.02 4.80 3.25
CA ARG A 35 10.32 5.24 2.04
C ARG A 35 9.10 4.39 1.69
N LEU A 36 8.76 3.38 2.51
CA LEU A 36 7.62 2.49 2.25
C LEU A 36 6.34 3.03 2.89
N ASP A 37 5.69 3.99 2.24
CA ASP A 37 4.50 4.69 2.74
C ASP A 37 3.16 4.21 2.11
N TYR A 38 3.20 3.10 1.39
CA TYR A 38 2.10 2.51 0.63
C TYR A 38 1.55 3.40 -0.50
N SER A 39 2.35 4.35 -0.99
CA SER A 39 2.04 5.10 -2.20
C SER A 39 2.46 4.36 -3.46
N THR A 40 1.93 4.75 -4.62
CA THR A 40 2.44 4.23 -5.91
C THR A 40 3.92 4.60 -6.11
N ALA A 41 4.39 5.70 -5.53
CA ALA A 41 5.78 6.13 -5.63
C ALA A 41 6.73 5.21 -4.84
N SER A 42 6.29 4.65 -3.71
CA SER A 42 7.11 3.75 -2.90
C SER A 42 7.32 2.38 -3.55
N VAL A 43 6.54 2.01 -4.58
CA VAL A 43 6.75 0.80 -5.38
C VAL A 43 8.15 0.78 -5.99
N ARG A 44 8.70 1.95 -6.35
CA ARG A 44 10.07 2.06 -6.87
C ARG A 44 11.13 1.59 -5.87
N VAL A 45 10.90 1.78 -4.57
CA VAL A 45 11.80 1.30 -3.51
C VAL A 45 11.83 -0.22 -3.47
N VAL A 46 10.67 -0.84 -3.65
CA VAL A 46 10.52 -2.30 -3.72
C VAL A 46 11.18 -2.83 -4.98
N ASP A 47 11.00 -2.17 -6.13
CA ASP A 47 11.65 -2.53 -7.39
C ASP A 47 13.19 -2.47 -7.29
N GLU A 48 13.73 -1.38 -6.73
CA GLU A 48 15.17 -1.23 -6.47
C GLU A 48 15.72 -2.35 -5.57
N TYR A 49 14.96 -2.74 -4.55
CA TYR A 49 15.31 -3.85 -3.66
C TYR A 49 15.26 -5.22 -4.37
N LEU A 50 14.21 -5.49 -5.15
CA LEU A 50 14.10 -6.75 -5.90
C LEU A 50 15.18 -6.88 -6.98
N ALA A 51 15.56 -5.78 -7.62
CA ALA A 51 16.70 -5.75 -8.55
C ALA A 51 18.00 -6.14 -7.85
N HIS A 52 18.25 -5.62 -6.64
CA HIS A 52 19.40 -6.03 -5.83
C HIS A 52 19.37 -7.53 -5.51
N LEU A 53 18.21 -8.08 -5.13
CA LEU A 53 18.07 -9.50 -4.83
C LEU A 53 18.25 -10.41 -6.04
N HIS A 54 17.81 -9.96 -7.21
CA HIS A 54 18.02 -10.67 -8.47
C HIS A 54 19.51 -10.79 -8.79
N ASP A 55 20.27 -9.69 -8.59
CA ASP A 55 21.70 -9.65 -8.87
C ASP A 55 22.54 -10.31 -7.76
N ASN A 56 21.98 -10.42 -6.56
CA ASN A 56 22.64 -10.97 -5.37
C ASN A 56 21.72 -12.02 -4.70
N PRO A 57 21.48 -13.17 -5.36
CA PRO A 57 20.64 -14.22 -4.79
C PRO A 57 21.28 -14.76 -3.51
N PRO A 58 20.49 -15.09 -2.47
CA PRO A 58 21.04 -15.64 -1.23
C PRO A 58 21.51 -17.09 -1.44
N ASP A 59 22.59 -17.46 -0.75
CA ASP A 59 23.23 -18.76 -0.96
C ASP A 59 22.37 -19.96 -0.53
N SER A 60 21.47 -19.86 0.47
CA SER A 60 20.66 -21.03 0.91
C SER A 60 19.45 -20.78 1.84
N ASP A 61 18.86 -19.59 1.90
CA ASP A 61 17.76 -19.33 2.87
C ASP A 61 16.37 -19.27 2.22
N GLU A 62 15.83 -20.45 1.90
CA GLU A 62 14.50 -20.61 1.29
C GLU A 62 13.39 -19.97 2.14
N GLN A 63 13.51 -20.00 3.46
CA GLN A 63 12.49 -19.44 4.35
C GLN A 63 12.51 -17.90 4.32
N LYS A 64 13.69 -17.28 4.35
CA LYS A 64 13.81 -15.83 4.15
C LYS A 64 13.38 -15.42 2.75
N TRP A 65 13.69 -16.21 1.73
CA TRP A 65 13.23 -15.96 0.36
C TRP A 65 11.71 -15.99 0.26
N ALA A 66 11.05 -17.03 0.81
CA ALA A 66 9.60 -17.13 0.85
C ALA A 66 8.95 -15.95 1.60
N ARG A 67 9.52 -15.53 2.75
CA ARG A 67 9.06 -14.34 3.48
C ARG A 67 9.22 -13.06 2.66
N THR A 68 10.31 -12.95 1.92
CA THR A 68 10.59 -11.78 1.06
C THR A 68 9.56 -11.69 -0.06
N VAL A 69 9.28 -12.79 -0.74
CA VAL A 69 8.26 -12.87 -1.81
C VAL A 69 6.87 -12.56 -1.25
N LEU A 70 6.49 -13.17 -0.12
CA LEU A 70 5.19 -12.93 0.53
C LEU A 70 5.04 -11.48 0.99
N GLY A 71 6.05 -10.92 1.66
CA GLY A 71 6.04 -9.54 2.14
C GLY A 71 5.95 -8.53 1.00
N THR A 72 6.71 -8.76 -0.08
CA THR A 72 6.65 -7.96 -1.30
C THR A 72 5.25 -7.98 -1.91
N GLY A 73 4.67 -9.16 -2.12
CA GLY A 73 3.34 -9.30 -2.71
C GLY A 73 2.24 -8.68 -1.84
N ALA A 74 2.33 -8.85 -0.52
CA ALA A 74 1.42 -8.25 0.43
C ALA A 74 1.50 -6.71 0.40
N TYR A 75 2.71 -6.15 0.40
CA TYR A 75 2.92 -4.71 0.30
C TYR A 75 2.33 -4.12 -0.99
N LEU A 76 2.61 -4.73 -2.15
CA LEU A 76 2.07 -4.29 -3.44
C LEU A 76 0.53 -4.36 -3.47
N SER A 77 -0.05 -5.40 -2.87
CA SER A 77 -1.50 -5.53 -2.75
C SER A 77 -2.11 -4.39 -1.93
N GLU A 78 -1.46 -3.99 -0.86
CA GLU A 78 -1.87 -2.84 -0.04
C GLU A 78 -1.76 -1.51 -0.79
N VAL A 79 -0.69 -1.30 -1.56
CA VAL A 79 -0.56 -0.12 -2.44
C VAL A 79 -1.73 -0.06 -3.42
N ILE A 80 -2.00 -1.16 -4.13
CA ILE A 80 -3.10 -1.25 -5.10
C ILE A 80 -4.45 -1.00 -4.42
N ARG A 81 -4.70 -1.62 -3.26
CA ARG A 81 -5.96 -1.48 -2.51
C ARG A 81 -6.20 -0.05 -2.08
N ARG A 82 -5.18 0.63 -1.55
CA ARG A 82 -5.26 2.02 -1.09
C ARG A 82 -5.42 2.99 -2.26
N ASP A 83 -4.68 2.79 -3.34
CA ASP A 83 -4.81 3.62 -4.54
C ASP A 83 -6.20 3.47 -5.17
N ALA A 84 -6.71 2.23 -5.30
CA ALA A 84 -8.07 1.98 -5.78
C ALA A 84 -9.15 2.62 -4.90
N ALA A 85 -9.00 2.57 -3.57
CA ALA A 85 -9.91 3.25 -2.65
C ALA A 85 -9.88 4.77 -2.83
N ARG A 86 -8.69 5.35 -3.03
CA ARG A 86 -8.50 6.79 -3.28
C ARG A 86 -9.09 7.21 -4.62
N ALA A 87 -8.91 6.40 -5.67
CA ALA A 87 -9.52 6.63 -6.98
C ALA A 87 -11.05 6.60 -6.89
N ARG A 88 -11.62 5.62 -6.17
CA ARG A 88 -13.08 5.58 -5.92
C ARG A 88 -13.57 6.81 -5.17
N ALA A 89 -12.88 7.24 -4.12
CA ALA A 89 -13.26 8.42 -3.36
C ALA A 89 -13.32 9.69 -4.23
N ARG A 90 -12.32 9.90 -5.10
CA ARG A 90 -12.32 11.03 -6.06
C ARG A 90 -13.53 11.02 -6.98
N THR A 91 -13.94 9.85 -7.48
CA THR A 91 -15.13 9.74 -8.32
C THR A 91 -16.41 10.17 -7.59
N PHE A 92 -16.52 9.87 -6.29
CA PHE A 92 -17.67 10.31 -5.49
C PHE A 92 -17.63 11.82 -5.20
N ASP A 93 -16.46 12.40 -4.95
CA ASP A 93 -16.30 13.85 -4.78
C ASP A 93 -16.65 14.60 -6.08
N ASP A 94 -16.18 14.12 -7.24
CA ASP A 94 -16.49 14.70 -8.55
C ASP A 94 -18.01 14.60 -8.86
N ALA A 95 -18.64 13.48 -8.52
CA ALA A 95 -20.09 13.31 -8.66
C ALA A 95 -20.90 14.23 -7.73
N ALA A 96 -20.39 14.52 -6.53
CA ALA A 96 -21.02 15.46 -5.60
C ALA A 96 -20.92 16.92 -6.06
N VAL A 97 -19.90 17.26 -6.85
CA VAL A 97 -19.78 18.57 -7.52
C VAL A 97 -20.75 18.69 -8.70
N GLU A 98 -20.98 17.60 -9.44
CA GLU A 98 -21.86 17.60 -10.62
C GLU A 98 -23.36 17.59 -10.26
N TYR A 99 -23.74 17.05 -9.10
CA TYR A 99 -25.11 17.09 -8.59
C TYR A 99 -25.16 17.73 -7.18
N PRO A 100 -25.17 19.07 -7.07
CA PRO A 100 -25.48 19.70 -5.79
C PRO A 100 -26.92 19.35 -5.44
N GLY A 101 -27.09 18.53 -4.40
CA GLY A 101 -28.40 18.18 -3.87
C GLY A 101 -29.25 19.44 -3.58
N PRO A 102 -30.58 19.30 -3.48
CA PRO A 102 -31.52 20.43 -3.40
C PRO A 102 -31.30 21.39 -2.22
N ALA A 103 -30.45 21.04 -1.24
CA ALA A 103 -30.14 21.84 -0.07
C ALA A 103 -29.37 23.15 -0.36
N VAL A 104 -28.65 23.25 -1.49
CA VAL A 104 -27.83 24.45 -1.79
C VAL A 104 -28.65 25.61 -2.38
N ARG A 105 -29.91 25.39 -2.77
CA ARG A 105 -30.78 26.45 -3.32
C ARG A 105 -31.51 27.29 -2.27
N ALA A 106 -31.52 26.88 -1.00
CA ALA A 106 -32.36 27.53 0.02
C ALA A 106 -31.78 28.84 0.59
N ASN A 107 -30.49 29.13 0.43
CA ASN A 107 -29.84 30.28 1.10
C ASN A 107 -29.52 31.49 0.21
N ARG A 108 -30.03 31.55 -1.03
CA ARG A 108 -29.77 32.69 -1.94
C ARG A 108 -30.91 33.70 -2.08
N ASN A 109 -32.06 33.48 -1.44
CA ASN A 109 -33.25 34.33 -1.61
C ASN A 109 -33.69 35.09 -0.33
N LEU A 110 -32.82 35.25 0.67
CA LEU A 110 -33.12 36.02 1.89
C LEU A 110 -32.30 37.31 2.04
N ALA A 111 -31.71 37.81 0.95
CA ALA A 111 -30.95 39.06 0.94
C ALA A 111 -31.34 39.98 -0.23
N ALA A 112 -32.65 40.17 -0.45
CA ALA A 112 -33.20 41.22 -1.30
C ALA A 112 -34.39 41.88 -0.60
#